data_AF-A0A8T3T1E5-F1
#
_entry.id   AF-A0A8T3T1E5-F1
#
_cell.length_a   1.000
_cell.length_b   1.000
_cell.length_c   1.000
_cell.angle_alpha   90.00
_cell.angle_beta   90.00
_cell.angle_gamma   90.00
#
_symmetry.space_group_name_H-M   'P 1'
#
loop_
_entity.id
_entity.type
_entity.pdbx_description
1 polymer ?
#
loop_
_entity_poly.entity_id
_entity_poly.type
_entity_poly.pdbx_seq_one_letter_code
_entity_poly.pdbx_strand_id
1 'polypeptide(L)'
;MSSRKLEISSSWHVSELHVGGASFCATDGFVNQHRAMRGLTQAAEAAGVTIECGIDVTGMDVKAGRIEALRTTDGIISTDLVVNCAGAWAASLAEQIGVTLPIKGRRVQLLRARPTSAANRSAVAD
;
A
#
# COMPACT_ATOMS: atom_id res chain seq x y z
N MET A 1 -26.27 9.49 26.34
CA MET A 1 -25.01 8.98 25.77
C MET A 1 -24.41 8.01 26.78
N SER A 2 -24.50 6.71 26.51
CA SER A 2 -24.04 5.66 27.44
C SER A 2 -22.60 5.28 27.10
N SER A 3 -21.67 5.62 27.99
CA SER A 3 -20.27 5.25 27.93
C SER A 3 -20.15 3.75 28.21
N ARG A 4 -19.99 2.93 27.16
CA ARG A 4 -19.67 1.51 27.36
C ARG A 4 -18.22 1.41 27.83
N LYS A 5 -18.05 0.89 29.05
CA LYS A 5 -16.77 0.48 29.60
C LYS A 5 -16.26 -0.70 28.75
N LEU A 6 -15.13 -0.54 28.07
CA LEU A 6 -14.44 -1.63 27.39
C LEU A 6 -13.79 -2.51 28.46
N GLU A 7 -14.32 -3.71 28.67
CA GLU A 7 -13.65 -4.74 29.48
C GLU A 7 -12.63 -5.48 28.61
N ILE A 8 -11.35 -5.33 28.95
CA ILE A 8 -10.25 -6.07 28.31
C ILE A 8 -10.16 -7.41 29.02
N SER A 9 -10.55 -8.49 28.33
CA SER A 9 -10.42 -9.87 28.79
C SER A 9 -8.95 -10.24 29.08
N SER A 10 -8.68 -10.79 30.26
CA SER A 10 -7.36 -11.18 30.76
C SER A 10 -6.84 -12.51 30.19
N SER A 11 -7.35 -12.98 29.05
CA SER A 11 -6.98 -14.28 28.49
C SER A 11 -5.60 -14.33 27.83
N TRP A 12 -4.85 -13.23 27.81
CA TRP A 12 -3.48 -13.21 27.34
C TRP A 12 -2.53 -13.55 28.49
N HIS A 13 -1.79 -14.66 28.39
CA HIS A 13 -0.61 -14.90 29.22
C HIS A 13 0.50 -13.93 28.78
N VAL A 14 0.35 -12.68 29.23
CA VAL A 14 1.37 -11.66 29.16
C VAL A 14 2.08 -11.71 30.51
N SER A 15 3.22 -12.40 30.57
CA SER A 15 4.13 -12.25 31.71
C SER A 15 4.53 -10.77 31.79
N GLU A 16 4.00 -10.06 32.79
CA GLU A 16 4.35 -8.70 33.21
C GLU A 16 4.78 -7.72 32.09
N LEU A 17 3.93 -7.46 31.09
CA LEU A 17 4.09 -6.23 30.32
C LEU A 17 3.53 -5.08 31.16
N HIS A 18 4.42 -4.22 31.64
CA HIS A 18 4.06 -2.94 32.24
C HIS A 18 3.47 -2.01 31.17
N VAL A 19 2.15 -2.06 30.96
CA VAL A 19 1.44 -1.19 30.01
C VAL A 19 1.04 0.11 30.72
N GLY A 20 1.66 1.24 30.34
CA GLY A 20 1.41 2.56 30.93
C GLY A 20 0.22 3.34 30.34
N GLY A 21 -0.44 2.81 29.30
CA GLY A 21 -1.58 3.44 28.63
C GLY A 21 -1.91 2.77 27.28
N ALA A 22 -3.06 3.12 26.69
CA ALA A 22 -3.51 2.60 25.40
C ALA A 22 -4.30 3.66 24.61
N SER A 23 -4.31 3.53 23.27
CA SER A 23 -5.18 4.30 22.37
C SER A 23 -6.01 3.33 21.53
N PHE A 24 -7.26 3.68 21.24
CA PHE A 24 -8.20 2.86 20.49
C PHE A 24 -8.99 3.70 19.48
N CYS A 25 -9.04 3.23 18.24
CA CYS A 25 -9.85 3.80 17.17
C CYS A 25 -10.83 2.73 16.67
N ALA A 26 -12.12 2.93 16.92
CA ALA A 26 -13.16 1.94 16.57
C ALA A 26 -13.34 1.73 15.06
N THR A 27 -12.84 2.67 14.24
CA THR A 27 -12.93 2.62 12.78
C THR A 27 -11.68 2.04 12.12
N ASP A 28 -10.64 1.73 12.88
CA ASP A 28 -9.44 1.07 12.35
C ASP A 28 -9.74 -0.39 12.00
N GLY A 29 -8.94 -0.96 11.10
CA GLY A 29 -9.09 -2.33 10.68
C GLY A 29 -7.97 -2.82 9.78
N PHE A 30 -8.18 -4.00 9.20
CA PHE A 30 -7.24 -4.62 8.28
C PHE A 30 -7.88 -4.79 6.92
N VAL A 31 -7.10 -4.61 5.87
CA VAL A 31 -7.53 -4.82 4.48
C VAL A 31 -6.75 -5.97 3.86
N ASN A 32 -7.46 -6.84 3.14
CA ASN A 32 -6.80 -7.76 2.22
C ASN A 32 -6.38 -6.97 0.97
N GLN A 33 -5.09 -6.65 0.87
CA GLN A 33 -4.54 -5.80 -0.18
C GLN A 33 -4.82 -6.33 -1.59
N HIS A 34 -4.74 -7.65 -1.80
CA HIS A 34 -5.03 -8.25 -3.10
C HIS A 34 -6.49 -8.06 -3.53
N ARG A 35 -7.44 -8.24 -2.60
CA ARG A 35 -8.86 -8.02 -2.88
C ARG A 35 -9.17 -6.55 -3.15
N ALA A 36 -8.58 -5.65 -2.35
CA ALA A 36 -8.74 -4.22 -2.53
C ALA A 36 -8.22 -3.76 -3.90
N MET A 37 -7.00 -4.17 -4.27
CA MET A 37 -6.42 -3.83 -5.56
C MET A 37 -7.23 -4.40 -6.73
N ARG A 38 -7.69 -5.65 -6.64
CA ARG A 38 -8.55 -6.24 -7.68
C ARG A 38 -9.83 -5.44 -7.88
N GLY A 39 -10.49 -5.02 -6.80
CA GLY A 39 -11.69 -4.19 -6.89
C GLY A 39 -11.42 -2.84 -7.54
N LEU A 40 -10.30 -2.20 -7.21
CA LEU A 40 -9.90 -0.93 -7.81
C LEU A 40 -9.57 -1.05 -9.30
N THR A 41 -8.80 -2.09 -9.68
CA THR A 41 -8.49 -2.39 -11.08
C THR A 41 -9.76 -2.59 -11.90
N GLN A 42 -10.69 -3.42 -11.42
CA GLN A 42 -11.96 -3.67 -12.12
C GLN A 42 -12.80 -2.39 -12.27
N ALA A 43 -12.85 -1.55 -11.25
CA ALA A 43 -13.56 -0.28 -11.32
C ALA A 43 -12.92 0.70 -12.31
N ALA A 44 -11.58 0.74 -12.39
CA ALA A 44 -10.86 1.57 -13.34
C ALA A 44 -11.08 1.12 -14.79
N GLU A 45 -10.98 -0.19 -15.06
CA GLU A 45 -11.26 -0.77 -16.38
C GLU A 45 -12.72 -0.51 -16.80
N ALA A 46 -13.68 -0.67 -15.88
CA ALA A 46 -15.09 -0.35 -16.13
C ALA A 46 -15.33 1.13 -16.42
N ALA A 47 -14.46 2.02 -15.92
CA ALA A 47 -14.47 3.44 -16.24
C ALA A 47 -13.72 3.79 -17.54
N GLY A 48 -13.16 2.79 -18.25
CA GLY A 48 -12.47 2.96 -19.53
C GLY A 48 -10.96 3.16 -19.43
N VAL A 49 -10.35 2.91 -18.28
CA VAL A 49 -8.88 2.97 -18.12
C VAL A 49 -8.24 1.73 -18.75
N THR A 50 -7.24 1.95 -19.62
CA THR A 50 -6.35 0.88 -20.10
C THR A 50 -5.29 0.60 -19.05
N ILE A 51 -5.15 -0.67 -18.65
CA ILE A 51 -4.12 -1.13 -17.71
C ILE A 51 -3.23 -2.13 -18.42
N GLU A 52 -1.96 -1.78 -18.57
CA GLU A 52 -0.95 -2.64 -19.19
C GLU A 52 0.07 -3.08 -18.13
N CYS A 53 0.24 -4.39 -18.02
CA CYS A 53 1.12 -5.02 -17.03
C CYS A 53 2.31 -5.67 -17.73
N GLY A 54 3.45 -5.75 -17.04
CA GLY A 54 4.67 -6.35 -17.61
C GLY A 54 5.38 -5.44 -18.61
N ILE A 55 5.04 -4.15 -18.62
CA ILE A 55 5.67 -3.12 -19.46
C ILE A 55 6.42 -2.16 -18.54
N ASP A 56 7.75 -2.14 -18.68
CA ASP A 56 8.59 -1.27 -17.88
C ASP A 56 8.81 0.06 -18.59
N VAL A 57 8.68 1.16 -17.85
CA VAL A 57 9.10 2.48 -18.33
C VAL A 57 10.63 2.56 -18.23
N THR A 58 11.28 2.74 -19.38
CA THR A 58 12.74 2.81 -19.50
C THR A 58 13.25 4.24 -19.69
N GLY A 59 12.33 5.19 -19.93
CA GLY A 59 12.70 6.56 -20.24
C GLY A 59 11.54 7.51 -20.44
N MET A 60 11.84 8.80 -20.47
CA MET A 60 10.91 9.89 -20.78
C MET A 60 11.53 10.81 -21.82
N ASP A 61 10.75 11.24 -22.81
CA ASP A 61 11.13 12.27 -23.77
C ASP A 61 10.62 13.62 -23.25
N VAL A 62 11.56 14.56 -23.02
CA VAL A 62 11.27 15.88 -22.47
C VAL A 62 11.69 16.95 -23.47
N LYS A 63 10.75 17.83 -23.83
CA LYS A 63 10.98 18.96 -24.71
C LYS A 63 10.45 20.23 -24.09
N ALA A 64 11.29 21.27 -24.06
CA ALA A 64 10.95 22.57 -23.47
C ALA A 64 10.36 22.47 -22.04
N GLY A 65 10.85 21.52 -21.24
CA GLY A 65 10.39 21.29 -19.86
C GLY A 65 9.07 20.53 -19.72
N ARG A 66 8.51 19.97 -20.81
CA ARG A 66 7.31 19.12 -20.79
C ARG A 66 7.64 17.71 -21.27
N ILE A 67 7.00 16.72 -20.67
CA ILE A 67 7.06 15.34 -21.17
C ILE A 67 6.16 15.25 -22.41
N GLU A 68 6.66 14.67 -23.49
CA GLU A 68 5.89 14.40 -24.72
C GLU A 68 5.64 12.90 -24.93
N ALA A 69 6.48 12.04 -24.34
CA ALA A 69 6.32 10.59 -24.43
C ALA A 69 7.04 9.82 -23.32
N LEU A 70 6.54 8.60 -23.07
CA LEU A 70 7.21 7.55 -22.31
C LEU A 70 7.83 6.53 -23.25
N ARG A 71 9.09 6.17 -23.00
CA ARG A 71 9.74 5.02 -23.62
C ARG A 71 9.52 3.81 -22.72
N THR A 72 9.02 2.72 -23.29
CA THR A 72 8.73 1.49 -22.56
C THR A 72 9.36 0.28 -23.24
N THR A 73 9.32 -0.87 -22.59
CA THR A 73 9.75 -2.15 -23.18
C THR A 73 8.86 -2.63 -24.34
N ASP A 74 7.67 -2.06 -24.50
CA ASP A 74 6.71 -2.41 -25.58
C ASP A 74 6.49 -1.25 -26.56
N GLY A 75 7.42 -0.30 -26.60
CA GLY A 75 7.38 0.85 -27.51
C GLY A 75 7.16 2.18 -26.82
N ILE A 76 6.75 3.18 -27.60
CA ILE A 76 6.63 4.57 -27.16
C ILE A 76 5.15 4.92 -26.94
N ILE A 77 4.84 5.52 -25.80
CA ILE A 77 3.52 6.04 -25.46
C ILE A 77 3.59 7.56 -25.46
N SER A 78 2.97 8.21 -26.45
CA SER A 78 2.85 9.67 -26.48
C SER A 78 1.84 10.13 -25.44
N THR A 79 2.20 11.13 -24.64
CA THR A 79 1.34 11.68 -23.58
C THR A 79 1.76 13.10 -23.21
N ASP A 80 0.79 13.93 -22.86
CA ASP A 80 1.01 15.29 -22.36
C ASP A 80 1.28 15.34 -20.84
N LEU A 81 0.90 14.27 -20.12
CA LEU A 81 0.96 14.22 -18.66
C LEU A 81 1.35 12.83 -18.16
N VAL A 82 2.19 12.83 -17.14
CA VAL A 82 2.61 11.62 -16.43
C VAL A 82 2.46 11.84 -14.93
N VAL A 83 1.88 10.86 -14.24
CA VAL A 83 1.83 10.83 -12.77
C VAL A 83 2.71 9.69 -12.29
N ASN A 84 3.75 10.00 -11.51
CA ASN A 84 4.68 9.00 -10.99
C ASN A 84 4.09 8.31 -9.75
N CYS A 85 3.54 7.11 -9.96
CA CYS A 85 3.01 6.23 -8.91
C CYS A 85 3.90 5.01 -8.63
N ALA A 86 5.20 5.06 -8.97
CA ALA A 86 6.10 3.90 -8.97
C ALA A 86 6.63 3.46 -7.57
N GLY A 87 6.00 3.90 -6.48
CA GLY A 87 6.33 3.48 -5.12
C GLY A 87 7.83 3.62 -4.78
N ALA A 88 8.47 2.51 -4.40
CA ALA A 88 9.89 2.49 -4.04
C ALA A 88 10.85 2.89 -5.19
N TRP A 89 10.40 2.77 -6.45
CA TRP A 89 11.15 3.14 -7.66
C TRP A 89 10.86 4.56 -8.15
N ALA A 90 9.98 5.30 -7.48
CA ALA A 90 9.59 6.65 -7.91
C ALA A 90 10.80 7.60 -8.03
N ALA A 91 11.75 7.53 -7.08
CA ALA A 91 12.96 8.36 -7.10
C ALA A 91 13.84 8.07 -8.31
N SER A 92 14.15 6.79 -8.57
CA SER A 92 14.98 6.40 -9.72
C SER A 92 14.35 6.77 -11.06
N LEU A 93 13.02 6.73 -11.16
CA LEU A 93 12.33 7.15 -12.38
C LEU A 93 12.42 8.67 -12.56
N ALA A 94 12.21 9.46 -11.50
CA ALA A 94 12.28 10.91 -11.54
C ALA A 94 13.69 11.46 -11.82
N GLU A 95 14.73 10.76 -11.35
CA GLU A 95 16.12 11.12 -11.61
C GLU A 95 16.47 11.12 -13.10
N GLN A 96 15.80 10.33 -13.93
CA GLN A 96 16.01 10.29 -15.39
C GLN A 96 15.71 11.64 -16.07
N ILE A 97 14.89 12.48 -15.45
CA ILE A 97 14.57 13.84 -15.91
C ILE A 97 15.14 14.92 -14.98
N GLY A 98 16.13 14.57 -14.16
CA GLY A 98 16.83 15.51 -13.27
C GLY A 98 16.04 15.93 -12.04
N VAL A 99 14.97 15.22 -11.68
CA VAL A 99 14.17 15.52 -10.48
C VAL A 99 14.59 14.64 -9.32
N THR A 100 15.07 15.24 -8.24
CA THR A 100 15.41 14.53 -7.00
C THR A 100 14.20 14.42 -6.09
N LEU A 101 13.79 13.18 -5.77
CA LEU A 101 12.73 12.92 -4.78
C LEU A 101 13.34 12.44 -3.45
N PRO A 102 12.86 12.94 -2.28
CA PRO A 102 13.38 12.54 -0.96
C PRO A 102 12.81 11.18 -0.50
N ILE A 103 12.75 10.19 -1.41
CA ILE A 103 12.19 8.87 -1.16
C ILE A 103 13.34 7.86 -1.05
N LYS A 104 13.34 7.03 0.01
CA LYS A 104 14.29 5.92 0.16
C LYS A 104 13.55 4.64 0.49
N GLY A 105 13.73 3.62 -0.34
CA GLY A 105 13.26 2.27 -0.04
C GLY A 105 13.80 1.75 1.29
N ARG A 106 12.96 1.01 2.01
CA ARG A 106 13.34 0.30 3.24
C ARG A 106 12.76 -1.10 3.19
N ARG A 107 13.55 -2.06 3.66
CA ARG A 107 13.09 -3.44 3.82
C ARG A 107 12.31 -3.53 5.12
N VAL A 108 11.09 -4.07 5.04
CA VAL A 108 10.27 -4.43 6.19
C VAL A 108 10.07 -5.94 6.17
N GLN A 109 10.12 -6.57 7.34
CA GLN A 109 9.87 -8.00 7.50
C GLN A 109 8.60 -8.20 8.32
N LEU A 110 7.71 -9.04 7.79
CA LEU A 110 6.48 -9.44 8.45
C LEU A 110 6.52 -10.97 8.64
N LEU A 111 6.20 -11.45 9.83
CA LEU A 111 6.12 -12.87 10.14
C LEU A 111 4.67 -13.27 10.40
N ARG A 112 4.25 -14.38 9.80
CA ARG A 112 2.95 -15.00 10.08
C ARG A 112 3.18 -16.27 10.87
N ALA A 113 2.75 -16.26 12.13
CA ALA A 113 2.78 -17.45 12.97
C ALA A 113 1.64 -18.41 12.59
N ARG A 114 1.85 -19.71 12.82
CA ARG A 114 0.76 -20.71 12.80
C ARG A 114 -0.19 -20.39 13.96
N PRO A 115 -1.52 -20.54 13.77
CA PRO A 115 -2.45 -20.49 14.89
C PRO A 115 -2.08 -21.52 15.95
N THR A 116 -1.93 -21.06 17.20
CA THR A 116 -1.74 -21.93 18.37
C THR A 116 -3.06 -22.02 19.14
N SER A 117 -3.27 -23.13 19.85
CA SER A 117 -4.50 -23.38 20.64
C SER A 117 -4.75 -22.34 21.73
N ALA A 118 -3.73 -21.58 22.13
CA ALA A 118 -3.83 -20.50 23.11
C ALA A 118 -4.49 -19.22 22.55
N ALA A 119 -4.50 -19.02 21.22
CA ALA A 119 -5.00 -17.79 20.59
C ALA A 119 -6.49 -17.83 20.23
N ASN A 120 -7.21 -18.93 20.53
CA ASN A 120 -8.50 -19.24 19.88
C ASN A 120 -9.70 -19.30 20.83
N ARG A 121 -9.76 -18.44 21.87
CA ARG A 121 -10.94 -18.38 22.77
C ARG A 121 -11.76 -17.09 22.72
N SER A 122 -11.38 -16.10 21.92
CA SER A 122 -12.12 -14.82 21.87
C SER A 122 -12.40 -14.25 20.47
N ALA A 123 -12.04 -14.95 19.39
CA ALA A 123 -12.26 -14.47 18.02
C ALA A 123 -13.42 -15.18 17.27
N VAL A 124 -14.07 -16.16 17.90
CA VAL A 124 -15.28 -16.82 17.37
C VAL A 124 -16.31 -16.89 18.49
N ALA A 125 -16.99 -15.78 18.72
CA ALA A 125 -18.24 -15.74 19.46
C ALA A 125 -19.17 -14.81 18.67
N ASP A 126 -19.97 -15.42 17.79
CA ASP A 126 -21.30 -14.93 17.48
C ASP A 126 -22.21 -15.14 18.69
#